data_AF-A0A7S1AGC0-F1
#
_entry.id   AF-A0A7S1AGC0-F1
#
_cell.length_a   1.000
_cell.length_b   1.000
_cell.length_c   1.000
_cell.angle_alpha   90.00
_cell.angle_beta   90.00
_cell.angle_gamma   90.00
#
_symmetry.space_group_name_H-M   'P 1'
#
loop_
_entity.id
_entity.type
_entity.pdbx_description
1 polymer ?
#
loop_
_entity_poly.entity_id
_entity_poly.type
_entity_poly.pdbx_seq_one_letter_code
_entity_poly.pdbx_strand_id
1 'polypeptide(L)'
;PDWLPGKPCAVDDTRSRQNASLAGHDVQFPFPMLPPQTALVDRALRACDSGSIALLQSPTGTGKSIALLTAVLVWQRKAFKLHGCAPQIIYGVRTHAQLSQMVGELRKMPYSPRMAVLGSRDQ
;
A
#
# COMPACT_ATOMS: atom_id res chain seq x y z
N PRO A 1 23.95 6.60 -7.23
CA PRO A 1 23.02 6.85 -6.10
C PRO A 1 22.03 5.69 -6.00
N ASP A 2 22.41 4.65 -5.25
CA ASP A 2 21.73 3.34 -5.19
C ASP A 2 20.43 3.33 -4.36
N TRP A 3 19.86 4.51 -4.09
CA TRP A 3 18.67 4.66 -3.24
C TRP A 3 17.34 4.52 -4.02
N LEU A 4 17.40 4.30 -5.34
CA LEU A 4 16.30 3.96 -6.26
C LEU A 4 16.91 3.17 -7.44
N PRO A 5 16.36 2.05 -7.97
CA PRO A 5 15.11 1.31 -7.73
C PRO A 5 15.33 -0.12 -7.18
N GLY A 6 14.55 -0.52 -6.18
CA GLY A 6 14.57 -1.89 -5.65
C GLY A 6 13.68 -2.84 -6.42
N LYS A 7 13.84 -4.16 -6.21
CA LYS A 7 12.77 -5.11 -6.53
C LYS A 7 11.58 -4.87 -5.58
N PRO A 8 10.33 -5.08 -6.02
CA PRO A 8 9.19 -5.06 -5.12
C PRO A 8 9.37 -6.06 -3.98
N CYS A 9 8.70 -5.80 -2.86
CA CYS A 9 8.76 -6.70 -1.71
C CYS A 9 8.25 -8.11 -2.03
N ALA A 10 8.73 -9.10 -1.27
CA ALA A 10 8.14 -10.42 -1.30
C ALA A 10 6.70 -10.39 -0.79
N VAL A 11 5.89 -11.31 -1.32
CA VAL A 11 4.51 -11.52 -0.89
C VAL A 11 4.44 -12.90 -0.25
N ASP A 12 3.96 -12.95 0.98
CA ASP A 12 3.77 -14.18 1.74
C ASP A 12 2.32 -14.66 1.58
N ASP A 13 2.12 -15.59 0.64
CA ASP A 13 0.80 -16.15 0.34
C ASP A 13 0.13 -16.81 1.55
N THR A 14 0.91 -17.28 2.54
CA THR A 14 0.37 -17.91 3.77
C THR A 14 -0.40 -16.93 4.65
N ARG A 15 -0.14 -15.62 4.48
CA ARG A 15 -0.83 -14.53 5.18
C ARG A 15 -1.99 -13.97 4.38
N SER A 16 -2.21 -14.40 3.13
CA SER A 16 -3.36 -13.96 2.34
C SER A 16 -4.59 -14.78 2.69
N ARG A 17 -5.66 -14.11 3.10
CA ARG A 17 -6.99 -14.71 3.30
C ARG A 17 -7.97 -14.36 2.18
N GLN A 18 -7.66 -13.37 1.36
CA GLN A 18 -8.44 -13.00 0.20
C GLN A 18 -7.52 -12.58 -0.95
N ASN A 19 -7.80 -13.13 -2.13
CA ASN A 19 -7.25 -12.67 -3.40
C ASN A 19 -8.39 -12.07 -4.21
N ALA A 20 -8.27 -10.80 -4.60
CA ALA A 20 -9.27 -10.06 -5.36
C ALA A 20 -8.63 -9.44 -6.60
N SER A 21 -9.35 -9.41 -7.72
CA SER A 21 -8.95 -8.66 -8.90
C SER A 21 -9.61 -7.28 -8.87
N LEU A 22 -8.82 -6.22 -8.70
CA LEU A 22 -9.30 -4.84 -8.59
C LEU A 22 -8.55 -3.95 -9.59
N ALA A 23 -9.27 -3.17 -10.38
CA ALA A 23 -8.71 -2.36 -11.47
C ALA A 23 -7.75 -3.13 -12.43
N GLY A 24 -7.90 -4.45 -12.56
CA GLY A 24 -6.99 -5.30 -13.35
C GLY A 24 -5.68 -5.67 -12.65
N HIS A 25 -5.61 -5.54 -11.32
CA HIS A 25 -4.48 -5.94 -10.50
C HIS A 25 -4.88 -7.04 -9.51
N ASP A 26 -3.95 -7.97 -9.27
CA ASP A 26 -4.12 -9.02 -8.27
C ASP A 26 -3.78 -8.49 -6.88
N VAL A 27 -4.81 -8.33 -6.05
CA VAL A 27 -4.73 -7.80 -4.70
C VAL A 27 -4.88 -8.94 -3.71
N GLN A 28 -3.81 -9.20 -2.94
CA GLN A 28 -3.85 -10.07 -1.78
C GLN A 28 -4.12 -9.27 -0.50
N PHE A 29 -4.93 -9.81 0.40
CA PHE A 29 -5.29 -9.17 1.67
C PHE A 29 -5.43 -10.22 2.80
N PRO A 30 -5.07 -9.91 4.06
CA PRO A 30 -4.98 -10.85 5.17
C PRO A 30 -6.32 -11.10 5.84
N PHE A 31 -7.38 -10.43 5.38
CA PHE A 31 -8.75 -10.65 5.80
C PHE A 31 -9.69 -10.23 4.66
N PRO A 32 -10.98 -10.61 4.73
CA PRO A 32 -11.97 -10.11 3.77
C PRO A 32 -12.04 -8.59 3.81
N MET A 33 -11.81 -7.95 2.65
CA MET A 33 -11.89 -6.51 2.48
C MET A 33 -13.32 -6.01 2.64
N LEU A 34 -13.49 -4.96 3.43
CA LEU A 34 -14.77 -4.26 3.56
C LEU A 34 -15.09 -3.48 2.28
N PRO A 35 -16.37 -3.27 1.92
CA PRO A 35 -16.73 -2.52 0.71
C PRO A 35 -16.03 -1.15 0.56
N PRO A 36 -15.88 -0.33 1.62
CA PRO A 36 -15.12 0.92 1.52
C PRO A 36 -13.62 0.73 1.25
N GLN A 37 -13.01 -0.36 1.75
CA GLN A 37 -11.61 -0.69 1.46
C GLN A 37 -11.45 -1.06 0.00
N THR A 38 -12.35 -1.88 -0.54
CA THR A 38 -12.38 -2.27 -1.96
C THR A 38 -12.52 -1.06 -2.87
N ALA A 39 -13.47 -0.16 -2.57
CA ALA A 39 -13.65 1.06 -3.35
C ALA A 39 -12.42 1.98 -3.29
N LEU A 40 -11.76 2.07 -2.13
CA LEU A 40 -10.55 2.86 -1.96
C LEU A 40 -9.37 2.28 -2.76
N VAL A 41 -9.18 0.96 -2.71
CA VAL A 41 -8.12 0.25 -3.44
C VAL A 41 -8.32 0.39 -4.95
N ASP A 42 -9.53 0.13 -5.45
CA ASP A 42 -9.85 0.22 -6.89
C ASP A 42 -9.58 1.65 -7.41
N ARG A 43 -10.05 2.68 -6.70
CA ARG A 43 -9.84 4.08 -7.12
C ARG A 43 -8.37 4.50 -7.05
N ALA A 44 -7.64 4.06 -6.01
CA ALA A 44 -6.21 4.34 -5.90
C ALA A 44 -5.42 3.70 -7.06
N LEU A 45 -5.70 2.43 -7.38
CA LEU A 45 -5.06 1.71 -8.47
C LEU A 45 -5.31 2.37 -9.83
N ARG A 46 -6.56 2.80 -10.11
CA ARG A 46 -6.89 3.53 -11.34
C ARG A 46 -6.11 4.84 -11.46
N ALA A 47 -6.00 5.59 -10.37
CA ALA A 47 -5.26 6.85 -10.36
C ALA A 47 -3.76 6.64 -10.60
N CYS A 48 -3.20 5.57 -10.02
CA CYS A 48 -1.82 5.17 -10.28
C CYS A 48 -1.61 4.74 -11.75
N ASP A 49 -2.54 3.98 -12.32
CA ASP A 49 -2.49 3.57 -13.73
C ASP A 49 -2.62 4.76 -14.70
N SER A 50 -3.41 5.77 -14.36
CA SER A 50 -3.59 6.98 -15.18
C SER A 50 -2.57 8.09 -14.88
N GLY A 51 -1.63 7.87 -13.95
CA GLY A 51 -0.67 8.89 -13.51
C GLY A 51 -1.34 10.16 -12.97
N SER A 52 -2.54 10.05 -12.40
CA SER A 52 -3.37 11.18 -11.97
C SER A 52 -3.40 11.33 -10.45
N ILE A 53 -3.77 12.51 -9.97
CA ILE A 53 -4.00 12.77 -8.54
C ILE A 53 -5.42 12.33 -8.18
N ALA A 54 -5.57 11.55 -7.10
CA ALA A 54 -6.87 11.15 -6.57
C ALA A 54 -7.08 11.67 -5.15
N LEU A 55 -8.28 12.21 -4.91
CA LEU A 55 -8.77 12.57 -3.59
C LEU A 55 -9.71 11.47 -3.10
N LEU A 56 -9.25 10.68 -2.13
CA LEU A 56 -9.96 9.49 -1.66
C LEU A 56 -10.48 9.69 -0.24
N GLN A 57 -11.80 9.67 -0.08
CA GLN A 57 -12.46 9.68 1.22
C GLN A 57 -13.04 8.29 1.52
N SER A 58 -12.85 7.83 2.75
CA SER A 58 -13.51 6.62 3.28
C SER A 58 -13.98 6.87 4.72
N PRO A 59 -15.07 6.23 5.17
CA PRO A 59 -15.55 6.29 6.57
C PRO A 59 -14.46 5.97 7.59
N THR A 60 -14.49 6.59 8.77
CA THR A 60 -13.56 6.29 9.89
C THR A 60 -13.77 4.88 10.44
N GLY A 61 -12.73 4.29 11.02
CA GLY A 61 -12.79 2.95 11.62
C GLY A 61 -12.66 1.76 10.67
N THR A 62 -12.53 1.96 9.35
CA THR A 62 -12.53 0.86 8.36
C THR A 62 -11.13 0.45 7.84
N GLY A 63 -10.04 0.77 8.54
CA GLY A 63 -8.70 0.37 8.09
C GLY A 63 -8.25 1.02 6.77
N LYS A 64 -8.50 2.32 6.59
CA LYS A 64 -8.13 3.09 5.37
C LYS A 64 -6.65 2.97 4.99
N SER A 65 -5.77 3.09 5.99
CA SER A 65 -4.32 3.17 5.75
C SER A 65 -3.79 1.89 5.12
N ILE A 66 -4.27 0.73 5.57
CA ILE A 66 -3.81 -0.56 5.05
C ILE A 66 -4.33 -0.80 3.64
N ALA A 67 -5.59 -0.45 3.36
CA ALA A 67 -6.16 -0.53 2.01
C ALA A 67 -5.39 0.37 1.03
N LEU A 68 -5.06 1.60 1.43
CA LEU A 68 -4.28 2.52 0.60
C LEU A 68 -2.86 1.99 0.35
N LEU A 69 -2.16 1.53 1.39
CA LEU A 69 -0.81 0.96 1.24
C LEU A 69 -0.82 -0.28 0.35
N THR A 70 -1.81 -1.16 0.48
CA THR A 70 -1.96 -2.31 -0.39
C THR A 70 -2.09 -1.91 -1.85
N ALA A 71 -2.96 -0.93 -2.16
CA ALA A 71 -3.13 -0.45 -3.52
C ALA A 71 -1.79 -0.01 -4.15
N VAL A 72 -1.02 0.80 -3.42
CA VAL A 72 0.25 1.32 -3.94
C VAL A 72 1.32 0.23 -4.05
N LEU A 73 1.38 -0.73 -3.10
CA LEU A 73 2.31 -1.86 -3.17
C LEU A 73 1.99 -2.80 -4.34
N VAL A 74 0.71 -3.04 -4.61
CA VAL A 74 0.25 -3.83 -5.75
C VAL A 74 0.62 -3.13 -7.05
N TRP A 75 0.32 -1.83 -7.17
CA TRP A 75 0.68 -1.06 -8.36
C TRP A 75 2.21 -1.00 -8.57
N GLN A 76 3.00 -0.83 -7.51
CA GLN A 76 4.47 -0.84 -7.58
C GLN A 76 5.00 -2.14 -8.22
N ARG A 77 4.38 -3.29 -7.94
CA ARG A 77 4.74 -4.57 -8.57
C ARG A 77 4.44 -4.58 -10.05
N LYS A 78 3.30 -4.03 -10.48
CA LYS A 78 2.97 -3.87 -11.91
C LYS A 78 3.95 -2.91 -12.59
N ALA A 79 4.23 -1.77 -11.99
CA ALA A 79 5.20 -0.80 -12.50
C ALA A 79 6.59 -1.44 -12.69
N PHE A 80 7.04 -2.26 -11.74
CA PHE A 80 8.29 -3.02 -11.89
C PHE A 80 8.25 -4.02 -13.06
N LYS A 81 7.14 -4.74 -13.27
CA LYS A 81 6.98 -5.65 -14.41
C LYS A 81 7.01 -4.91 -15.76
N LEU A 82 6.47 -3.69 -15.81
CA LEU A 82 6.37 -2.90 -17.04
C LEU A 82 7.67 -2.14 -17.37
N HIS A 83 8.34 -1.59 -16.36
CA HIS A 83 9.46 -0.67 -16.54
C HIS A 83 10.81 -1.22 -16.07
N GLY A 84 10.83 -2.39 -15.41
CA GLY A 84 12.04 -2.98 -14.82
C GLY A 84 12.52 -2.30 -13.54
N CYS A 85 11.85 -1.22 -13.09
CA CYS A 85 12.18 -0.48 -11.88
C CYS A 85 10.92 -0.26 -11.01
N ALA A 86 11.05 -0.48 -9.70
CA ALA A 86 9.96 -0.23 -8.77
C ALA A 86 10.06 1.22 -8.27
N PRO A 87 8.99 2.03 -8.41
CA PRO A 87 8.99 3.40 -7.89
C PRO A 87 9.04 3.41 -6.36
N GLN A 88 9.64 4.45 -5.77
CA GLN A 88 9.61 4.64 -4.32
C GLN A 88 8.25 5.15 -3.87
N ILE A 89 7.78 4.59 -2.75
CA ILE A 89 6.52 4.97 -2.12
C ILE A 89 6.85 5.90 -0.95
N ILE A 90 6.30 7.11 -0.97
CA ILE A 90 6.39 8.06 0.14
C ILE A 90 5.01 8.17 0.76
N TYR A 91 4.91 7.87 2.06
CA TYR A 91 3.66 7.91 2.79
C TYR A 91 3.72 8.98 3.88
N GLY A 92 2.95 10.05 3.71
CA GLY A 92 2.87 11.15 4.68
C GLY A 92 1.90 10.84 5.82
N VAL A 93 2.32 11.08 7.06
CA VAL A 93 1.51 10.87 8.27
C VAL A 93 1.58 12.11 9.16
N ARG A 94 0.47 12.49 9.79
CA ARG A 94 0.39 13.72 10.61
C ARG A 94 0.98 13.55 12.02
N THR A 95 0.95 12.34 12.59
CA THR A 95 1.41 12.09 13.98
C THR A 95 2.20 10.79 14.10
N HIS A 96 3.13 10.75 15.06
CA HIS A 96 3.91 9.55 15.38
C HIS A 96 3.03 8.37 15.83
N ALA A 97 1.96 8.62 16.58
CA ALA A 97 1.03 7.56 17.00
C ALA A 97 0.32 6.90 15.80
N GLN A 98 -0.12 7.70 14.82
CA GLN A 98 -0.71 7.17 13.58
C GLN A 98 0.29 6.36 12.76
N LEU A 99 1.56 6.79 12.75
CA LEU A 99 2.62 6.05 12.10
C LEU A 99 2.85 4.70 12.77
N SER A 100 3.03 4.66 14.09
CA SER A 100 3.22 3.42 14.85
C SER A 100 2.07 2.44 14.65
N GLN A 101 0.82 2.93 14.65
CA GLN A 101 -0.36 2.12 14.36
C GLN A 101 -0.31 1.54 12.94
N MET A 102 0.02 2.36 11.95
CA MET A 102 0.16 1.93 10.55
C MET A 102 1.25 0.87 10.39
N VAL A 103 2.42 1.03 11.01
CA VAL A 103 3.50 0.03 10.95
C VAL A 103 3.05 -1.29 11.59
N GLY A 104 2.32 -1.23 12.70
CA GLY A 104 1.74 -2.42 13.34
C GLY A 104 0.78 -3.18 12.42
N GLU A 105 -0.08 -2.46 11.70
CA GLU A 105 -1.00 -3.07 10.73
C GLU A 105 -0.26 -3.60 9.49
N LEU A 106 0.74 -2.87 8.99
CA LEU A 106 1.53 -3.28 7.83
C LEU A 106 2.25 -4.62 8.06
N ARG A 107 2.71 -4.89 9.30
CA ARG A 107 3.35 -6.17 9.66
C ARG A 107 2.42 -7.39 9.55
N LYS A 108 1.10 -7.18 9.58
CA LYS A 108 0.10 -8.24 9.44
C LYS A 108 -0.22 -8.55 7.97
N MET A 109 0.32 -7.78 7.03
CA MET A 109 0.06 -7.94 5.61
C MET A 109 0.85 -9.09 4.98
N PRO A 110 0.36 -9.65 3.86
CA PRO A 110 1.15 -10.50 2.97
C PRO A 110 2.38 -9.78 2.40
N TYR A 111 2.32 -8.45 2.29
CA TYR A 111 3.40 -7.64 1.75
C TYR A 111 4.40 -7.24 2.84
N SER A 112 5.69 -7.47 2.60
CA SER A 112 6.78 -7.11 3.54
C SER A 112 7.73 -6.06 2.95
N PRO A 113 7.29 -4.79 2.79
CA PRO A 113 8.13 -3.73 2.24
C PRO A 113 9.27 -3.34 3.19
N ARG A 114 10.43 -3.01 2.62
CA ARG A 114 11.49 -2.29 3.34
C ARG A 114 11.05 -0.85 3.51
N MET A 115 11.07 -0.35 4.74
CA MET A 115 10.64 1.01 5.06
C MET A 115 11.66 1.72 5.94
N ALA A 116 11.79 3.03 5.73
CA ALA A 116 12.49 3.93 6.62
C ALA A 116 11.46 4.93 7.18
N VAL A 117 11.56 5.22 8.47
CA VAL A 117 10.75 6.26 9.11
C VAL A 117 11.58 7.53 9.18
N LEU A 118 11.01 8.62 8.68
CA LEU A 118 11.60 9.95 8.75
C LEU A 118 10.73 10.80 9.68
N GLY A 119 11.34 11.40 10.70
CA GLY A 119 10.66 12.25 11.68
C GLY A 119 11.68 13.04 12.51
N SER A 120 11.23 14.15 13.10
CA SER A 120 12.03 14.88 14.10
C SER A 120 12.19 14.02 15.36
N ARG A 121 13.28 14.21 16.12
CA ARG A 121 13.46 13.52 17.41
C ARG A 121 12.34 13.94 18.37
N ASP A 122 11.87 12.99 19.18
CA ASP A 122 10.99 13.25 20.32
C ASP A 122 11.70 14.27 21.24
N GLN A 123 11.11 15.46 21.39
CA GLN A 123 11.40 16.37 22.50
C GLN A 123 10.34 16.18 23.57
#